data_AF-A0A3M4XRG7-F1
#
_entry.id   AF-A0A3M4XRG7-F1
#
_cell.length_a   1.000
_cell.length_b   1.000
_cell.length_c   1.000
_cell.angle_alpha   90.00
_cell.angle_beta   90.00
_cell.angle_gamma   90.00
#
_symmetry.space_group_name_H-M   'P 1'
#
loop_
_entity.id
_entity.type
_entity.pdbx_description
1 polymer ?
#
loop_
_entity_poly.entity_id
_entity_poly.type
_entity_poly.pdbx_seq_one_letter_code
_entity_poly.pdbx_strand_id
1 'polypeptide(L)' 'MGTDGSETLRAGAGRGTVEAGAGNDRLFGGAGADTFVYTQLSDSYRNDASGSYSPPTSMATAMT' A
#
# COMPACT_ATOMS: atom_id res chain seq x y z
N MET A 1 4.86 -11.71 -1.32
CA MET A 1 5.55 -10.59 -0.65
C MET A 1 6.61 -10.12 -1.61
N GLY A 2 6.69 -8.81 -1.87
CA GLY A 2 7.77 -8.21 -2.64
C GLY A 2 8.92 -7.73 -1.75
N THR A 3 9.79 -6.92 -2.34
CA THR A 3 11.07 -6.43 -1.84
C THR A 3 11.09 -4.90 -1.84
N ASP A 4 12.27 -4.30 -1.79
CA ASP A 4 12.50 -2.85 -1.81
C ASP A 4 12.48 -2.28 -3.25
N GLY A 5 12.28 -3.14 -4.24
CA GLY A 5 12.25 -2.81 -5.67
C GLY A 5 10.86 -2.44 -6.16
N SER A 6 10.78 -1.91 -7.39
CA SER A 6 9.48 -1.72 -8.05
C SER A 6 9.03 -3.01 -8.72
N GLU A 7 7.96 -3.60 -8.21
CA GLU A 7 7.51 -4.94 -8.60
C GLU A 7 6.09 -4.96 -9.19
N THR A 8 5.77 -6.08 -9.82
CA THR A 8 4.41 -6.39 -10.25
C THR A 8 3.98 -7.70 -9.61
N LEU A 9 3.03 -7.62 -8.66
CA LEU A 9 2.61 -8.74 -7.82
C LEU A 9 1.14 -9.09 -8.11
N ARG A 10 0.83 -10.40 -8.08
CA ARG A 10 -0.52 -10.94 -8.32
C ARG A 10 -0.96 -11.90 -7.22
N ALA A 11 -2.17 -11.72 -6.68
CA ALA A 11 -2.77 -12.62 -5.69
C ALA A 11 -3.33 -13.90 -6.33
N GLY A 12 -3.89 -13.79 -7.54
CA GLY A 12 -4.38 -14.93 -8.32
C GLY A 12 -5.90 -15.10 -8.22
N ALA A 13 -6.40 -16.34 -8.29
CA ALA A 13 -7.81 -16.62 -8.06
C ALA A 13 -8.04 -17.04 -6.61
N GLY A 14 -9.17 -16.66 -6.03
CA GLY A 14 -9.53 -16.92 -4.62
C GLY A 14 -9.31 -15.71 -3.74
N ARG A 15 -9.21 -15.93 -2.41
CA ARG A 15 -8.85 -14.86 -1.48
C ARG A 15 -7.33 -14.86 -1.30
N GLY A 16 -6.65 -13.81 -1.75
CA GLY A 16 -5.21 -13.65 -1.58
C GLY A 16 -4.84 -12.44 -0.71
N THR A 17 -3.65 -12.49 -0.11
CA THR A 17 -3.02 -11.34 0.53
C THR A 17 -1.75 -10.99 -0.23
N VAL A 18 -1.63 -9.74 -0.67
CA VAL A 18 -0.43 -9.26 -1.38
C VAL A 18 0.19 -8.13 -0.58
N GLU A 19 1.42 -8.36 -0.15
CA GLU A 19 2.28 -7.36 0.48
C GLU A 19 3.38 -6.98 -0.50
N ALA A 20 3.50 -5.68 -0.77
CA ALA A 20 4.33 -5.15 -1.84
C ALA A 20 5.80 -5.02 -1.45
N GLY A 21 6.06 -4.64 -0.19
CA GLY A 21 7.37 -4.17 0.21
C GLY A 21 7.50 -2.66 -0.02
N ALA A 22 8.72 -2.14 -0.14
CA ALA A 22 8.97 -0.74 -0.42
C ALA A 22 9.21 -0.56 -1.92
N GLY A 23 8.81 0.58 -2.49
CA GLY A 23 8.99 0.84 -3.92
C GLY A 23 7.67 1.15 -4.61
N ASN A 24 7.73 1.41 -5.92
CA ASN A 24 6.55 1.75 -6.71
C ASN A 24 5.95 0.49 -7.32
N ASP A 25 5.11 -0.20 -6.55
CA ASP A 25 4.57 -1.49 -6.93
C ASP A 25 3.25 -1.43 -7.69
N ARG A 26 3.04 -2.42 -8.56
CA ARG A 26 1.75 -2.71 -9.20
C ARG A 26 1.18 -4.00 -8.65
N LEU A 27 0.12 -3.88 -7.85
CA LEU A 27 -0.55 -5.03 -7.24
C LEU A 27 -1.85 -5.35 -7.98
N PHE A 28 -2.06 -6.64 -8.24
CA PHE A 28 -3.25 -7.15 -8.93
C PHE A 28 -3.88 -8.26 -8.09
N GLY A 29 -5.16 -8.09 -7.71
CA GLY A 29 -5.87 -9.08 -6.90
C GLY A 29 -6.16 -10.33 -7.72
N GLY A 30 -6.84 -10.14 -8.84
CA GLY A 30 -7.38 -11.23 -9.64
C GLY A 30 -8.84 -11.44 -9.28
N ALA A 31 -9.32 -12.69 -9.30
CA ALA A 31 -10.72 -12.99 -9.03
C ALA A 31 -10.89 -13.41 -7.58
N GLY A 32 -11.81 -12.77 -6.84
CA GLY A 32 -12.08 -13.07 -5.44
C GLY A 32 -11.96 -11.85 -4.56
N ALA A 33 -11.87 -12.06 -3.24
CA ALA A 33 -11.73 -10.98 -2.27
C ALA A 33 -10.28 -10.94 -1.77
N ASP A 34 -9.51 -9.98 -2.29
CA ASP A 34 -8.09 -9.84 -2.01
C ASP A 34 -7.82 -8.74 -0.99
N THR A 35 -6.71 -8.87 -0.27
CA THR A 35 -6.21 -7.87 0.69
C THR A 35 -4.84 -7.38 0.24
N PHE A 36 -4.69 -6.07 0.05
CA PHE A 36 -3.41 -5.44 -0.20
C PHE A 36 -2.87 -4.84 1.10
N VAL A 37 -1.66 -5.25 1.46
CA VAL A 37 -0.98 -4.79 2.67
C VAL A 37 0.06 -3.76 2.28
N TYR A 38 -0.12 -2.55 2.79
CA TYR A 38 0.83 -1.46 2.71
C TYR A 38 1.50 -1.32 4.07
N THR A 39 2.83 -1.45 4.13
CA THR A 39 3.59 -1.46 5.38
C THR A 39 4.17 -0.10 5.74
N GLN A 40 4.17 0.85 4.80
CA GLN A 40 4.59 2.23 5.03
C GLN A 40 3.41 3.20 4.89
N LEU A 41 3.39 4.23 5.75
CA LEU A 41 2.42 5.32 5.67
C LEU A 41 2.47 6.07 4.34
N SER A 42 3.65 6.14 3.72
CA SER A 42 3.87 6.71 2.39
C SER A 42 3.20 5.94 1.27
N ASP A 43 2.90 4.65 1.43
CA ASP A 43 2.21 3.88 0.39
C ASP A 43 0.71 4.12 0.37
N SER A 44 0.15 4.67 1.45
CA SER A 44 -1.29 4.83 1.67
C SER A 44 -1.73 6.28 1.57
N TYR A 45 -1.27 7.02 0.54
CA TYR A 45 -1.76 8.37 0.29
C TYR A 45 -3.29 8.36 0.23
N ARG A 46 -3.92 8.99 1.24
CA ARG A 46 -5.36 9.20 1.21
C ARG A 46 -5.61 10.41 0.32
N ASN A 47 -6.34 10.20 -0.77
CA ASN A 47 -6.94 11.31 -1.48
C ASN A 47 -8.03 11.89 -0.58
N ASP A 48 -7.77 13.05 0.03
CA ASP A 48 -8.86 13.88 0.52
C ASP A 48 -9.76 14.26 -0.67
N ALA A 49 -11.05 14.52 -0.44
CA ALA A 49 -12.03 14.78 -1.50
C ALA A 49 -11.64 15.94 -2.46
N SER A 50 -10.66 16.76 -2.06
CA SER A 50 -10.04 17.81 -2.86
C SER A 50 -8.98 17.33 -3.87
N GLY A 51 -8.63 16.04 -3.91
CA GLY A 51 -7.57 15.50 -4.78
C GLY A 51 -6.15 15.91 -4.36
N SER A 52 -6.01 16.51 -3.17
CA SER A 52 -4.71 16.88 -2.60
C SER A 52 -4.10 15.67 -1.90
N TYR A 53 -2.94 15.24 -2.36
CA TYR A 53 -2.12 14.22 -1.71
C TYR A 53 -1.70 14.72 -0.33
N SER A 54 -2.46 14.34 0.70
CA SER A 54 -2.03 14.51 2.07
C SER A 54 -1.33 13.24 2.48
N PRO A 55 0.03 13.20 2.53
CA PRO A 55 0.67 12.15 3.30
C PRO A 55 0.05 12.18 4.70
N PRO A 56 -0.33 11.04 5.29
CA PRO A 56 -0.74 11.01 6.69
C PRO A 56 0.42 11.64 7.47
N THR A 57 0.17 12.83 8.04
CA THR A 57 1.19 13.59 8.75
C THR A 57 1.76 12.64 9.78
N SER A 58 3.04 12.30 9.64
CA SER A 58 3.75 11.53 10.64
C SER A 58 3.37 12.11 12.00
N MET A 59 3.05 11.24 12.96
CA MET A 59 3.01 11.64 14.36
C MET A 59 4.44 12.00 14.81
N ALA A 60 4.98 13.10 14.27
CA ALA A 60 6.23 13.68 14.68
C ALA A 60 6.00 14.36 16.03
N THR A 61 6.33 13.61 17.09
CA THR A 61 6.99 14.07 18.31
C THR A 61 6.43 15.31 19.01
N ALA A 62 5.80 15.08 20.19
CA ALA A 62 6.27 15.59 21.48
C ALA A 62 5.23 15.25 22.59
N MET A 63 5.58 14.35 23.50
CA MET A 63 5.12 14.48 24.88
C MET A 63 6.38 14.54 25.75
N THR A 64 6.63 15.76 26.25
CA THR A 64 7.53 16.04 27.37
C THR A 64 7.03 15.32 28.62
#